data_AF-A0A3N9MYW7-F1
#
_entry.id   AF-A0A3N9MYW7-F1
#
_cell.length_a   1.000
_cell.length_b   1.000
_cell.length_c   1.000
_cell.angle_alpha   90.00
_cell.angle_beta   90.00
_cell.angle_gamma   90.00
#
_symmetry.space_group_name_H-M   'P 1'
#
loop_
_entity.id
_entity.type
_entity.pdbx_description
1 polymer ?
#
loop_
_entity_poly.entity_id
_entity_poly.type
_entity_poly.pdbx_seq_one_letter_code
_entity_poly.pdbx_strand_id
1 'polypeptide(L)'
;MQTKKKTQFFITFSAILIGLVHLIFPDIKIDAIILTLIIIAIIPWLEPLFKSVELPGGLKVEFKDFEKIEQKAKEAGLIQENVEFSASNKNQINNDTYSFVEIAEKNQELALVSFRIEIEKRLRKLAEKYSIESIKYSIVKLIEALSQNDILSLSEKTTLRDMIQTLNQAVHGLEYDQRAASWVIENGPKILQSLDEKLKIRSGRITVSPDEKDEHWIDASFNQCKKDTTIEWHDCIKTHTELWNKELNKIYKSLFKKLQSPQKEKLKETQDNWRRQLELEKKFLYSFEDLNSKIGTGGIAISSQGFMYKVRERTLELEEVLNFLV
;
A
#
# COMPACT_ATOMS: atom_id res chain seq x y z
N MET A 1 20.20 36.79 15.13
CA MET A 1 20.47 35.68 16.10
C MET A 1 21.11 36.15 17.41
N GLN A 2 22.02 37.14 17.40
CA GLN A 2 22.70 37.61 18.62
C GLN A 2 21.81 38.37 19.63
N THR A 3 20.76 39.06 19.18
CA THR A 3 19.86 39.84 20.06
C THR A 3 19.02 38.93 20.97
N LYS A 4 18.51 37.80 20.46
CA LYS A 4 17.70 36.84 21.23
C LYS A 4 18.45 36.20 22.41
N LYS A 5 19.73 35.86 22.23
CA LYS A 5 20.57 35.28 23.31
C LYS A 5 20.86 36.31 24.42
N LYS A 6 21.07 37.58 24.07
CA LYS A 6 21.29 38.66 25.05
C LYS A 6 20.07 38.88 25.95
N THR A 7 18.87 38.78 25.40
CA THR A 7 17.63 39.00 26.18
C THR A 7 17.30 37.83 27.10
N GLN A 8 17.56 36.58 26.67
CA GLN A 8 17.44 35.40 27.54
C GLN A 8 18.39 35.48 28.74
N PHE A 9 19.65 35.88 28.50
CA PHE A 9 20.61 36.11 29.58
C PHE A 9 20.16 37.20 30.55
N PHE A 10 19.57 38.28 30.05
CA PHE A 10 19.08 39.38 30.88
C PHE A 10 17.90 38.96 31.77
N ILE A 11 16.99 38.12 31.25
CA ILE A 11 15.84 37.60 32.01
C ILE A 11 16.30 36.64 33.11
N THR A 12 17.18 35.69 32.78
CA THR A 12 17.73 34.75 33.77
C THR A 12 18.53 35.49 34.84
N PHE A 13 19.34 36.49 34.45
CA PHE A 13 20.08 37.31 35.40
C PHE A 13 19.15 38.12 36.32
N SER A 14 18.08 38.70 35.78
CA SER A 14 17.09 39.45 36.56
C SER A 14 16.32 38.56 37.54
N ALA A 15 15.95 37.35 37.14
CA ALA A 15 15.27 36.39 38.02
C ALA A 15 16.17 35.94 39.19
N ILE A 16 17.46 35.67 38.91
CA ILE A 16 18.45 35.33 39.94
C ILE A 16 18.66 36.52 40.89
N LEU A 17 18.74 37.74 40.35
CA LEU A 17 18.91 38.96 41.16
C LEU A 17 17.72 39.20 42.10
N ILE A 18 16.49 39.01 41.61
CA ILE A 18 15.27 39.12 42.44
C ILE A 18 15.27 38.06 43.56
N GLY A 19 15.66 36.82 43.24
CA GLY A 19 15.81 35.77 44.24
C GLY A 19 16.86 36.09 45.31
N LEU A 20 18.00 36.67 44.91
CA LEU A 20 19.06 37.10 45.83
C LEU A 20 18.64 38.28 46.71
N VAL A 21 17.90 39.25 46.17
CA VAL A 21 17.36 40.38 46.94
C VAL A 21 16.36 39.89 48.00
N HIS A 22 15.54 38.87 47.68
CA HIS A 22 14.61 38.29 48.63
C HIS A 22 15.31 37.49 49.76
N LEU A 23 16.45 36.86 49.47
CA LEU A 23 17.26 36.18 50.49
C LEU A 23 17.89 37.16 51.50
N ILE A 24 18.21 38.39 51.06
CA ILE A 24 18.83 39.42 51.92
C ILE A 24 17.77 40.23 52.68
N PHE A 25 16.56 40.37 52.12
CA PHE A 25 15.44 41.10 52.73
C PHE A 25 14.19 40.23 52.82
N PRO A 26 14.12 39.31 53.79
CA PRO A 26 13.04 38.31 53.91
C PRO A 26 11.68 38.90 54.28
N ASP A 27 11.63 40.13 54.79
CA ASP A 27 10.38 40.81 55.18
C ASP A 27 9.62 41.44 54.00
N ILE A 28 10.19 41.43 52.79
CA ILE A 28 9.50 41.87 51.58
C ILE A 28 8.41 40.84 51.23
N LYS A 29 7.17 41.18 51.53
CA LYS A 29 6.00 40.38 51.13
C LYS A 29 5.88 40.41 49.62
N ILE A 30 6.13 39.27 48.98
CA ILE A 30 5.84 39.09 47.56
C ILE A 30 4.31 38.99 47.44
N ASP A 31 3.67 40.13 47.21
CA ASP A 31 2.22 40.18 47.02
C ASP A 31 1.82 39.45 45.73
N ALA A 32 0.62 38.89 45.74
CA ALA A 32 0.06 38.16 44.59
C ALA A 32 0.12 38.99 43.30
N ILE A 33 0.01 40.32 43.41
CA ILE A 33 0.11 41.28 42.30
C ILE A 33 1.51 41.24 41.66
N ILE A 34 2.59 41.21 42.46
CA ILE A 34 3.97 41.14 41.96
C ILE A 34 4.20 39.81 41.24
N LEU A 35 3.69 38.72 41.80
CA LEU A 35 3.78 37.39 41.19
C LEU A 35 3.02 37.33 39.85
N THR A 36 1.81 37.89 39.80
CA THR A 36 1.02 37.97 38.56
C THR A 36 1.71 38.80 37.49
N LEU A 37 2.30 39.95 37.85
CA LEU A 37 3.03 40.80 36.90
C LEU A 37 4.29 40.12 36.35
N ILE A 38 5.02 39.35 37.16
CA ILE A 38 6.16 38.55 36.70
C ILE A 38 5.69 37.48 35.70
N ILE A 39 4.61 36.76 36.00
CA ILE A 39 4.03 35.75 35.10
C ILE A 39 3.65 36.40 33.77
N ILE A 40 2.92 37.52 33.79
CA ILE A 40 2.52 38.25 32.57
C ILE A 40 3.74 38.75 31.78
N ALA A 41 4.81 39.18 32.45
CA ALA A 41 6.04 39.62 31.79
C ALA A 41 6.79 38.48 31.10
N ILE A 42 6.62 37.23 31.54
CA ILE A 42 7.25 36.03 30.96
C ILE A 42 6.42 35.46 29.79
N ILE A 43 5.09 35.66 29.77
CA ILE A 43 4.18 35.11 28.74
C ILE A 43 4.62 35.42 27.29
N PRO A 44 5.01 36.65 26.91
CA PRO A 44 5.46 36.95 25.54
C PRO A 44 6.70 36.14 25.10
N TRP A 45 7.46 35.62 26.06
CA TRP A 45 8.70 34.88 25.83
C TRP A 45 8.51 33.36 25.81
N LEU A 46 7.32 32.86 26.21
CA LEU A 46 6.91 31.46 26.08
C LEU A 46 6.46 31.11 24.66
N GLU A 47 6.14 32.09 23.80
CA GLU A 47 5.72 31.89 22.41
C GLU A 47 6.63 30.93 21.59
N PRO A 48 7.97 30.94 21.73
CA PRO A 48 8.85 30.01 21.02
C PRO A 48 8.77 28.56 21.53
N LEU A 49 8.37 28.34 22.80
CA LEU A 49 8.23 26.99 23.38
C LEU A 49 6.95 26.29 22.91
N PHE A 50 5.91 27.07 22.58
CA PHE A 50 4.68 26.54 21.95
C PHE A 50 4.87 26.22 20.45
N LYS A 51 5.90 26.75 19.79
CA LYS A 51 6.23 26.39 18.39
C LYS A 51 6.83 24.98 18.26
N SER A 52 7.27 24.37 19.36
CA SER A 52 7.88 23.04 19.39
C SER A 52 7.05 21.99 20.15
N VAL A 53 5.82 22.30 20.52
CA VAL A 53 4.86 21.27 20.94
C VAL A 53 4.11 20.88 19.68
N GLU A 54 4.60 19.83 19.03
CA GLU A 54 3.93 19.15 17.92
C GLU A 54 2.50 18.81 18.34
N LEU A 55 1.55 19.65 17.92
CA LEU A 55 0.13 19.38 18.09
C LEU A 55 -0.19 18.03 17.41
N PRO A 56 -1.07 17.20 18.00
CA PRO A 56 -1.55 15.99 17.35
C PRO A 56 -2.33 16.40 16.09
N GLY A 57 -1.63 16.43 14.95
CA GLY A 57 -2.09 17.07 13.72
C GLY A 57 -0.99 17.48 12.74
N GLY A 58 0.29 17.59 13.17
CA GLY A 58 1.48 17.59 12.30
C GLY A 58 1.35 18.39 11.00
N LEU A 59 1.25 19.72 11.11
CA LEU A 59 0.87 20.60 9.99
C LEU A 59 2.02 20.96 9.01
N LYS A 60 3.19 20.29 9.12
CA LYS A 60 4.29 20.48 8.19
C LYS A 60 4.74 19.13 7.65
N VAL A 61 4.38 18.87 6.40
CA VAL A 61 5.01 17.81 5.60
C VAL A 61 6.38 18.30 5.20
N GLU A 62 7.41 17.53 5.50
CA GLU A 62 8.75 17.77 4.96
C GLU A 62 8.97 16.92 3.72
N PHE A 63 9.85 17.35 2.80
CA PHE A 63 10.22 16.52 1.64
C PHE A 63 10.73 15.13 2.05
N LYS A 64 11.35 15.02 3.22
CA LYS A 64 11.79 13.76 3.83
C LYS A 64 10.66 12.75 4.03
N ASP A 65 9.41 13.21 4.20
CA ASP A 65 8.25 12.32 4.31
C ASP A 65 7.97 11.62 2.97
N PHE A 66 8.18 12.31 1.83
CA PHE A 66 8.06 11.73 0.49
C PHE A 66 9.19 10.72 0.20
N GLU A 67 10.42 11.01 0.59
CA GLU A 67 11.54 10.05 0.49
C GLU A 67 11.24 8.77 1.29
N LYS A 68 10.71 8.91 2.51
CA LYS A 68 10.31 7.78 3.35
C LYS A 68 9.17 6.97 2.73
N ILE A 69 8.18 7.64 2.11
CA ILE A 69 7.10 6.96 1.40
C ILE A 69 7.65 6.21 0.18
N GLU A 70 8.57 6.81 -0.56
CA GLU A 70 9.19 6.16 -1.72
C GLU A 70 9.90 4.87 -1.31
N GLN A 71 10.72 4.92 -0.27
CA GLN A 71 11.41 3.73 0.23
C GLN A 71 10.40 2.64 0.64
N LYS A 72 9.38 3.01 1.42
CA LYS A 72 8.31 2.08 1.80
C LYS A 72 7.54 1.54 0.61
N ALA A 73 7.37 2.32 -0.45
CA ALA A 73 6.68 1.92 -1.67
C ALA A 73 7.51 0.94 -2.49
N LYS A 74 8.83 1.12 -2.55
CA LYS A 74 9.77 0.14 -3.13
C LYS A 74 9.72 -1.17 -2.34
N GLU A 75 9.86 -1.10 -1.01
CA GLU A 75 9.79 -2.27 -0.13
C GLU A 75 8.42 -2.99 -0.19
N ALA A 76 7.33 -2.24 -0.40
CA ALA A 76 5.99 -2.80 -0.56
C ALA A 76 5.70 -3.37 -1.96
N GLY A 77 6.60 -3.19 -2.94
CA GLY A 77 6.38 -3.59 -4.33
C GLY A 77 5.43 -2.68 -5.12
N LEU A 78 5.12 -1.48 -4.59
CA LEU A 78 4.33 -0.46 -5.29
C LEU A 78 5.16 0.33 -6.30
N ILE A 79 6.49 0.33 -6.15
CA ILE A 79 7.45 0.92 -7.09
C ILE A 79 8.47 -0.15 -7.46
N GLN A 80 8.55 -0.49 -8.75
CA GLN A 80 9.54 -1.43 -9.29
C GLN A 80 10.68 -0.63 -9.95
N GLU A 81 11.94 -0.89 -9.56
CA GLU A 81 13.12 -0.13 -10.05
C GLU A 81 13.49 -0.44 -11.50
N ASN A 82 13.06 -1.61 -11.99
CA ASN A 82 13.33 -2.16 -13.31
C ASN A 82 12.32 -1.72 -14.39
N VAL A 83 11.37 -0.85 -14.05
CA VAL A 83 10.45 -0.24 -15.03
C VAL A 83 10.97 1.16 -15.37
N GLU A 84 11.89 1.24 -16.34
CA GLU A 84 12.20 2.51 -16.98
C GLU A 84 10.94 3.02 -17.68
N PHE A 85 10.35 4.09 -17.15
CA PHE A 85 9.31 4.84 -17.84
C PHE A 85 9.94 5.61 -19.00
N SER A 86 10.33 4.88 -20.05
CA SER A 86 10.83 5.47 -21.27
C SER A 86 9.66 6.13 -21.99
N ALA A 87 9.86 7.37 -22.45
CA ALA A 87 8.88 8.15 -23.21
C ALA A 87 8.37 7.44 -24.49
N SER A 88 8.96 6.30 -24.84
CA SER A 88 8.57 5.40 -25.93
C SER A 88 7.29 4.58 -25.65
N ASN A 89 6.91 4.38 -24.38
CA ASN A 89 5.64 3.70 -24.00
C ASN A 89 4.40 4.62 -24.02
N LYS A 90 4.54 5.86 -24.50
CA LYS A 90 3.41 6.80 -24.70
C LYS A 90 2.36 6.33 -25.70
N ASN A 91 2.68 5.38 -26.58
CA ASN A 91 1.75 4.92 -27.61
C ASN A 91 0.77 3.83 -27.14
N GLN A 92 0.97 3.26 -25.94
CA GLN A 92 0.11 2.18 -25.40
C GLN A 92 -0.61 2.58 -24.10
N ILE A 93 -0.18 3.69 -23.48
CA ILE A 93 -0.85 4.30 -22.33
C ILE A 93 -1.64 5.50 -22.87
N ASN A 94 -2.97 5.40 -22.89
CA ASN A 94 -3.84 6.52 -23.26
C ASN A 94 -3.39 7.79 -22.51
N ASN A 95 -3.14 8.89 -23.24
CA ASN A 95 -2.67 10.17 -22.70
C ASN A 95 -3.54 10.72 -21.54
N ASP A 96 -4.77 10.23 -21.39
CA ASP A 96 -5.67 10.57 -20.27
C ASP A 96 -5.29 9.91 -18.92
N THR A 97 -4.33 8.97 -18.89
CA THR A 97 -4.09 8.09 -17.72
C THR A 97 -3.36 8.81 -16.57
N TYR A 98 -2.59 9.86 -16.87
CA TYR A 98 -1.73 10.57 -15.89
C TYR A 98 -1.85 12.10 -15.99
N SER A 99 -3.08 12.63 -16.06
CA SER A 99 -3.35 14.07 -16.15
C SER A 99 -2.67 14.91 -15.06
N PHE A 100 -2.42 14.33 -13.88
CA PHE A 100 -1.72 15.00 -12.78
C PHE A 100 -0.25 15.34 -13.10
N VAL A 101 0.40 14.63 -14.04
CA VAL A 101 1.79 14.90 -14.45
C VAL A 101 1.86 16.24 -15.18
N GLU A 102 0.95 16.48 -16.12
CA GLU A 102 0.86 17.77 -16.83
C GLU A 102 0.45 18.92 -15.90
N ILE A 103 -0.37 18.62 -14.89
CA ILE A 103 -0.80 19.59 -13.88
C ILE A 103 0.38 19.95 -12.96
N ALA A 104 1.27 19.02 -12.64
CA ALA A 104 2.39 19.23 -11.71
C ALA A 104 3.34 20.33 -12.17
N GLU A 105 3.51 20.53 -13.48
CA GLU A 105 4.31 21.62 -14.04
C GLU A 105 3.67 23.01 -13.82
N LYS A 106 2.35 23.07 -13.61
CA LYS A 106 1.57 24.31 -13.54
C LYS A 106 1.07 24.63 -12.14
N ASN A 107 0.65 23.62 -11.38
CA ASN A 107 0.08 23.75 -10.05
C ASN A 107 0.33 22.48 -9.22
N GLN A 108 1.18 22.62 -8.21
CA GLN A 108 1.57 21.54 -7.30
C GLN A 108 0.39 21.00 -6.48
N GLU A 109 -0.41 21.87 -5.86
CA GLU A 109 -1.54 21.46 -5.01
C GLU A 109 -2.54 20.64 -5.83
N LEU A 110 -2.85 21.12 -7.03
CA LEU A 110 -3.77 20.43 -7.93
C LEU A 110 -3.20 19.10 -8.40
N ALA A 111 -1.88 18.99 -8.61
CA ALA A 111 -1.25 17.72 -8.95
C ALA A 111 -1.30 16.70 -7.82
N LEU A 112 -1.04 17.12 -6.58
CA LEU A 112 -1.13 16.26 -5.39
C LEU A 112 -2.57 15.77 -5.17
N VAL A 113 -3.56 16.67 -5.32
CA VAL A 113 -4.99 16.32 -5.26
C VAL A 113 -5.35 15.34 -6.38
N SER A 114 -4.92 15.64 -7.61
CA SER A 114 -5.23 14.81 -8.78
C SER A 114 -4.62 13.42 -8.64
N PHE A 115 -3.38 13.31 -8.17
CA PHE A 115 -2.74 12.02 -7.91
C PHE A 115 -3.49 11.22 -6.83
N ARG A 116 -3.89 11.86 -5.72
CA ARG A 116 -4.71 11.24 -4.68
C ARG A 116 -6.04 10.70 -5.24
N ILE A 117 -6.70 11.46 -6.13
CA ILE A 117 -7.94 11.06 -6.79
C ILE A 117 -7.70 9.83 -7.69
N GLU A 118 -6.60 9.82 -8.45
CA GLU A 118 -6.26 8.69 -9.33
C GLU A 118 -5.95 7.40 -8.55
N ILE A 119 -5.32 7.50 -7.37
CA ILE A 119 -5.19 6.37 -6.44
C ILE A 119 -6.58 5.91 -5.99
N GLU A 120 -7.42 6.83 -5.52
CA GLU A 120 -8.77 6.51 -5.02
C GLU A 120 -9.61 5.78 -6.07
N LYS A 121 -9.57 6.26 -7.33
CA LYS A 121 -10.28 5.68 -8.46
C LYS A 121 -9.88 4.22 -8.70
N ARG A 122 -8.59 3.90 -8.65
CA ARG A 122 -8.09 2.52 -8.83
C ARG A 122 -8.45 1.62 -7.65
N LEU A 123 -8.35 2.12 -6.42
CA LEU A 123 -8.79 1.39 -5.24
C LEU A 123 -10.29 1.08 -5.29
N ARG A 124 -11.12 2.01 -5.80
CA ARG A 124 -12.56 1.79 -5.97
C ARG A 124 -12.85 0.75 -7.03
N LYS A 125 -12.17 0.81 -8.17
CA LYS A 125 -12.24 -0.24 -9.21
C LYS A 125 -11.84 -1.62 -8.68
N LEU A 126 -10.79 -1.69 -7.83
CA LEU A 126 -10.39 -2.94 -7.20
C LEU A 126 -11.50 -3.47 -6.30
N ALA A 127 -12.09 -2.61 -5.46
CA ALA A 127 -13.20 -3.03 -4.61
C ALA A 127 -14.41 -3.50 -5.42
N GLU A 128 -14.74 -2.83 -6.53
CA GLU A 128 -15.81 -3.24 -7.44
C GLU A 128 -15.53 -4.60 -8.12
N LYS A 129 -14.31 -4.80 -8.64
CA LYS A 129 -13.85 -6.08 -9.22
C LYS A 129 -14.03 -7.24 -8.24
N TYR A 130 -13.65 -7.03 -6.98
CA TYR A 130 -13.74 -8.05 -5.93
C TYR A 130 -15.04 -8.04 -5.12
N SER A 131 -16.08 -7.31 -5.58
CA SER A 131 -17.39 -7.25 -4.94
C SER A 131 -17.34 -6.87 -3.45
N ILE A 132 -16.49 -5.90 -3.13
CA ILE A 132 -16.35 -5.27 -1.81
C ILE A 132 -17.23 -4.04 -1.81
N GLU A 133 -18.28 -4.06 -0.98
CA GLU A 133 -19.15 -2.91 -0.79
C GLU A 133 -18.34 -1.74 -0.20
N SER A 134 -18.12 -0.70 -1.00
CA SER A 134 -17.17 0.38 -0.67
C SER A 134 -17.64 1.78 -1.05
N ILE A 135 -18.88 1.92 -1.57
CA ILE A 135 -19.44 3.19 -2.06
C ILE A 135 -19.33 4.29 -1.00
N LYS A 136 -19.64 3.96 0.26
CA LYS A 136 -19.63 4.91 1.38
C LYS A 136 -18.28 5.00 2.12
N TYR A 137 -17.26 4.27 1.68
CA TYR A 137 -15.98 4.23 2.38
C TYR A 137 -15.14 5.45 2.03
N SER A 138 -14.59 6.08 3.07
CA SER A 138 -13.41 6.94 2.94
C SER A 138 -12.25 6.12 2.37
N ILE A 139 -11.32 6.76 1.67
CA ILE A 139 -10.14 6.09 1.11
C ILE A 139 -9.37 5.22 2.11
N VAL A 140 -9.22 5.66 3.38
CA VAL A 140 -8.54 4.86 4.43
C VAL A 140 -9.31 3.58 4.75
N LYS A 141 -10.64 3.66 4.92
CA LYS A 141 -11.51 2.48 5.09
C LYS A 141 -11.51 1.57 3.86
N LEU A 142 -11.40 2.14 2.67
CA LEU A 142 -11.28 1.38 1.42
C LEU A 142 -9.96 0.59 1.36
N ILE A 143 -8.83 1.22 1.71
CA ILE A 143 -7.53 0.55 1.81
C ILE A 143 -7.59 -0.58 2.85
N GLU A 144 -8.22 -0.33 4.01
CA GLU A 144 -8.41 -1.34 5.04
C GLU A 144 -9.22 -2.54 4.51
N ALA A 145 -10.36 -2.28 3.86
CA ALA A 145 -11.22 -3.33 3.33
C ALA A 145 -10.52 -4.15 2.24
N LEU A 146 -9.74 -3.50 1.36
CA LEU A 146 -8.96 -4.19 0.33
C LEU A 146 -7.87 -5.07 0.95
N SER A 147 -7.24 -4.63 2.03
CA SER A 147 -6.23 -5.41 2.75
C SER A 147 -6.82 -6.58 3.53
N GLN A 148 -7.96 -6.38 4.19
CA GLN A 148 -8.70 -7.45 4.88
C GLN A 148 -9.18 -8.56 3.94
N ASN A 149 -9.28 -8.27 2.65
CA ASN A 149 -9.60 -9.23 1.60
C ASN A 149 -8.36 -9.70 0.81
N ASP A 150 -7.14 -9.48 1.34
CA ASP A 150 -5.87 -9.89 0.73
C ASP A 150 -5.65 -9.38 -0.72
N ILE A 151 -6.30 -8.28 -1.10
CA ILE A 151 -6.08 -7.61 -2.40
C ILE A 151 -4.87 -6.69 -2.30
N LEU A 152 -4.71 -6.06 -1.14
CA LEU A 152 -3.52 -5.32 -0.75
C LEU A 152 -2.79 -6.06 0.37
N SER A 153 -1.47 -6.20 0.23
CA SER A 153 -0.62 -6.68 1.32
C SER A 153 -0.65 -5.71 2.50
N LEU A 154 -0.22 -6.17 3.69
CA LEU A 154 -0.12 -5.31 4.87
C LEU A 154 0.87 -4.15 4.66
N SER A 155 1.94 -4.39 3.90
CA SER A 155 2.92 -3.37 3.54
C SER A 155 2.29 -2.34 2.59
N GLU A 156 1.60 -2.79 1.54
CA GLU A 156 0.88 -1.92 0.60
C GLU A 156 -0.18 -1.07 1.33
N LYS A 157 -0.95 -1.67 2.24
CA LYS A 157 -1.93 -0.96 3.10
C LYS A 157 -1.26 0.17 3.88
N THR A 158 -0.16 -0.13 4.56
CA THR A 158 0.53 0.83 5.43
C THR A 158 1.11 1.97 4.61
N THR A 159 1.79 1.64 3.50
CA THR A 159 2.40 2.61 2.60
C THR A 159 1.35 3.50 1.93
N LEU A 160 0.26 2.94 1.41
CA LEU A 160 -0.83 3.73 0.81
C LEU A 160 -1.50 4.64 1.84
N ARG A 161 -1.69 4.17 3.08
CA ARG A 161 -2.28 5.01 4.14
C ARG A 161 -1.39 6.20 4.46
N ASP A 162 -0.09 5.96 4.63
CA ASP A 162 0.89 7.02 4.91
C ASP A 162 0.97 8.00 3.73
N MET A 163 0.99 7.49 2.49
CA MET A 163 0.99 8.31 1.27
C MET A 163 -0.25 9.20 1.18
N ILE A 164 -1.45 8.67 1.40
CA ILE A 164 -2.68 9.47 1.38
C ILE A 164 -2.68 10.55 2.46
N GLN A 165 -2.15 10.25 3.65
CA GLN A 165 -2.00 11.23 4.72
C GLN A 165 -1.05 12.35 4.30
N THR A 166 0.13 12.01 3.78
CA THR A 166 1.14 12.99 3.33
C THR A 166 0.63 13.82 2.16
N LEU A 167 -0.01 13.22 1.16
CA LEU A 167 -0.64 13.97 0.05
C LEU A 167 -1.69 14.94 0.56
N ASN A 168 -2.55 14.52 1.51
CA ASN A 168 -3.58 15.37 2.07
C ASN A 168 -3.01 16.55 2.87
N GLN A 169 -1.94 16.33 3.63
CA GLN A 169 -1.28 17.40 4.39
C GLN A 169 -0.49 18.34 3.46
N ALA A 170 0.17 17.81 2.43
CA ALA A 170 0.97 18.59 1.49
C ALA A 170 0.12 19.59 0.67
N VAL A 171 -1.14 19.26 0.39
CA VAL A 171 -2.11 20.17 -0.24
C VAL A 171 -2.42 21.40 0.63
N HIS A 172 -2.23 21.30 1.96
CA HIS A 172 -2.48 22.41 2.90
C HIS A 172 -1.18 23.10 3.37
N GLY A 173 -0.02 22.68 2.85
CA GLY A 173 1.28 23.25 3.18
C GLY A 173 1.49 24.60 2.48
N LEU A 174 1.51 25.69 3.25
CA LEU A 174 1.52 27.09 2.79
C LEU A 174 2.83 27.55 2.09
N GLU A 175 3.75 26.66 1.72
CA GLU A 175 5.00 27.02 1.03
C GLU A 175 5.20 26.14 -0.22
N TYR A 176 5.47 26.80 -1.36
CA TYR A 176 5.65 26.22 -2.69
C TYR A 176 6.90 25.32 -2.72
N ASP A 177 6.76 24.06 -2.30
CA ASP A 177 7.84 23.06 -2.35
C ASP A 177 7.75 22.24 -3.64
N GLN A 178 8.38 22.72 -4.72
CA GLN A 178 8.42 22.04 -6.03
C GLN A 178 8.86 20.58 -5.96
N ARG A 179 9.58 20.18 -4.90
CA ARG A 179 10.06 18.79 -4.74
C ARG A 179 8.90 17.80 -4.58
N ALA A 180 7.78 18.20 -3.98
CA ALA A 180 6.60 17.32 -3.87
C ALA A 180 5.93 17.10 -5.24
N ALA A 181 5.88 18.14 -6.10
CA ALA A 181 5.40 18.00 -7.47
C ALA A 181 6.33 17.08 -8.30
N SER A 182 7.65 17.27 -8.19
CA SER A 182 8.63 16.40 -8.85
C SER A 182 8.50 14.93 -8.40
N TRP A 183 8.29 14.70 -7.11
CA TRP A 183 8.09 13.35 -6.58
C TRP A 183 6.85 12.68 -7.19
N VAL A 184 5.74 13.42 -7.35
CA VAL A 184 4.52 12.92 -8.00
C VAL A 184 4.76 12.57 -9.46
N ILE A 185 5.51 13.41 -10.20
CA ILE A 185 5.87 13.15 -11.60
C ILE A 185 6.68 11.86 -11.73
N GLU A 186 7.64 11.64 -10.84
CA GLU A 186 8.56 10.51 -10.90
C GLU A 186 7.94 9.19 -10.42
N ASN A 187 7.22 9.24 -9.30
CA ASN A 187 6.75 8.04 -8.59
C ASN A 187 5.27 7.76 -8.81
N GLY A 188 4.47 8.79 -9.10
CA GLY A 188 3.01 8.67 -9.27
C GLY A 188 2.63 7.64 -10.34
N PRO A 189 3.18 7.70 -11.57
CA PRO A 189 2.88 6.72 -12.61
C PRO A 189 3.22 5.28 -12.20
N LYS A 190 4.37 5.06 -11.54
CA LYS A 190 4.81 3.72 -11.10
C LYS A 190 3.84 3.12 -10.07
N ILE A 191 3.39 3.94 -9.11
CA ILE A 191 2.42 3.54 -8.09
C ILE A 191 1.07 3.17 -8.73
N LEU A 192 0.59 4.00 -9.66
CA LEU A 192 -0.68 3.74 -10.34
C LEU A 192 -0.60 2.50 -11.22
N GLN A 193 0.53 2.28 -11.90
CA GLN A 193 0.77 1.07 -12.67
C GLN A 193 0.69 -0.18 -11.80
N SER A 194 1.30 -0.18 -10.60
CA SER A 194 1.20 -1.31 -9.66
C SER A 194 -0.25 -1.62 -9.25
N LEU A 195 -1.07 -0.58 -9.08
CA LEU A 195 -2.52 -0.76 -8.82
C LEU A 195 -3.27 -1.26 -10.06
N ASP A 196 -2.92 -0.77 -11.25
CA ASP A 196 -3.50 -1.17 -12.52
C ASP A 196 -3.15 -2.63 -12.87
N GLU A 197 -1.95 -3.11 -12.52
CA GLU A 197 -1.56 -4.52 -12.63
C GLU A 197 -2.47 -5.44 -11.81
N LYS A 198 -3.00 -4.99 -10.68
CA LYS A 198 -4.00 -5.74 -9.90
C LYS A 198 -5.39 -5.74 -10.56
N LEU A 199 -5.66 -4.80 -11.48
CA LEU A 199 -6.89 -4.72 -12.25
C LEU A 199 -6.83 -5.49 -13.57
N LYS A 200 -5.64 -5.70 -14.14
CA LYS A 200 -5.44 -6.38 -15.43
C LYS A 200 -6.20 -7.70 -15.55
N ILE A 201 -6.61 -7.98 -16.79
CA ILE A 201 -7.21 -9.26 -17.19
C ILE A 201 -6.05 -10.19 -17.51
N ARG A 202 -5.88 -11.24 -16.70
CA ARG A 202 -4.93 -12.29 -16.99
C ARG A 202 -5.66 -13.38 -17.75
N SER A 203 -5.10 -13.77 -18.90
CA SER A 203 -5.73 -14.73 -19.80
C SER A 203 -5.80 -16.12 -19.16
N GLY A 204 -7.02 -16.67 -19.14
CA GLY A 204 -7.29 -18.09 -18.93
C GLY A 204 -7.47 -18.80 -20.28
N ARG A 205 -8.13 -19.96 -20.29
CA ARG A 205 -8.36 -20.74 -21.52
C ARG A 205 -9.45 -20.16 -22.43
N ILE A 206 -10.18 -19.11 -22.02
CA ILE A 206 -11.37 -18.62 -22.72
C ILE A 206 -11.03 -17.53 -23.75
N THR A 207 -9.93 -16.78 -23.59
CA THR A 207 -9.47 -15.74 -24.53
C THR A 207 -8.14 -16.08 -25.20
N VAL A 208 -8.10 -15.94 -26.52
CA VAL A 208 -6.84 -15.93 -27.30
C VAL A 208 -6.37 -14.48 -27.35
N SER A 209 -5.60 -14.04 -26.36
CA SER A 209 -4.88 -12.77 -26.49
C SER A 209 -3.47 -13.06 -27.03
N PRO A 210 -3.07 -12.50 -28.20
CA PRO A 210 -1.77 -12.77 -28.80
C PRO A 210 -0.60 -12.07 -28.09
N ASP A 211 -0.87 -11.00 -27.35
CA ASP A 211 0.16 -10.11 -26.83
C ASP A 211 0.17 -10.09 -25.29
N GLU A 212 1.37 -10.35 -24.76
CA GLU A 212 1.80 -10.35 -23.36
C GLU A 212 0.93 -11.13 -22.37
N LYS A 213 1.37 -12.36 -22.05
CA LYS A 213 1.01 -13.00 -20.78
C LYS A 213 1.65 -12.20 -19.65
N ASP A 214 0.98 -11.16 -19.19
CA ASP A 214 1.33 -10.48 -17.95
C ASP A 214 1.35 -11.52 -16.82
N GLU A 215 2.55 -11.78 -16.29
CA GLU A 215 2.77 -12.82 -15.28
C GLU A 215 2.02 -12.48 -13.98
N HIS A 216 1.31 -13.45 -13.40
CA HIS A 216 0.67 -13.23 -12.10
C HIS A 216 1.75 -13.09 -11.03
N TRP A 217 1.59 -12.18 -10.06
CA TRP A 217 2.62 -11.96 -9.03
C TRP A 217 2.98 -13.22 -8.23
N ILE A 218 2.01 -14.13 -8.03
CA ILE A 218 2.27 -15.46 -7.42
C ILE A 218 3.23 -16.28 -8.29
N ASP A 219 3.13 -16.20 -9.62
CA ASP A 219 4.09 -16.87 -10.52
C ASP A 219 5.46 -16.20 -10.47
N ALA A 220 5.50 -14.86 -10.53
CA ALA A 220 6.75 -14.11 -10.43
C ALA A 220 7.49 -14.43 -9.12
N SER A 221 6.75 -14.47 -8.00
CA SER A 221 7.25 -14.89 -6.67
C SER A 221 7.73 -16.35 -6.68
N PHE A 222 6.98 -17.26 -7.31
CA PHE A 222 7.37 -18.68 -7.40
C PHE A 222 8.65 -18.88 -8.22
N ASN A 223 8.87 -18.06 -9.24
CA ASN A 223 10.07 -18.09 -10.06
C ASN A 223 11.31 -17.61 -9.30
N GLN A 224 11.13 -16.72 -8.32
CA GLN A 224 12.20 -16.21 -7.46
C GLN A 224 12.55 -17.13 -6.28
N CYS A 225 11.79 -18.21 -6.06
CA CYS A 225 12.11 -19.16 -5.00
C CYS A 225 13.50 -19.78 -5.19
N LYS A 226 14.25 -19.78 -4.09
CA LYS A 226 15.46 -20.59 -3.94
C LYS A 226 15.09 -22.08 -3.95
N LYS A 227 15.75 -22.87 -4.79
CA LYS A 227 15.46 -24.29 -5.02
C LYS A 227 16.72 -25.15 -4.82
N ASP A 228 17.62 -24.70 -3.96
CA ASP A 228 18.94 -25.32 -3.77
C ASP A 228 18.82 -26.71 -3.12
N THR A 229 17.77 -26.91 -2.30
CA THR A 229 17.45 -28.20 -1.70
C THR A 229 16.02 -28.63 -2.02
N THR A 230 15.77 -29.95 -1.97
CA THR A 230 14.42 -30.50 -2.16
C THR A 230 13.44 -30.03 -1.07
N ILE A 231 13.92 -29.73 0.13
CA ILE A 231 13.11 -29.19 1.23
C ILE A 231 12.65 -27.77 0.89
N GLU A 232 13.58 -26.88 0.52
CA GLU A 232 13.25 -25.50 0.12
C GLU A 232 12.29 -25.49 -1.09
N TRP A 233 12.47 -26.42 -2.03
CA TRP A 233 11.55 -26.54 -3.16
C TRP A 233 10.14 -26.96 -2.72
N HIS A 234 10.02 -27.95 -1.82
CA HIS A 234 8.73 -28.35 -1.25
C HIS A 234 8.05 -27.20 -0.50
N ASP A 235 8.79 -26.46 0.32
CA ASP A 235 8.26 -25.32 1.07
C ASP A 235 7.80 -24.20 0.12
N CYS A 236 8.56 -23.93 -0.94
CA CYS A 236 8.14 -22.99 -1.97
C CYS A 236 6.84 -23.45 -2.64
N ILE A 237 6.73 -24.71 -3.08
CA ILE A 237 5.51 -25.24 -3.72
C ILE A 237 4.32 -25.15 -2.76
N LYS A 238 4.50 -25.54 -1.50
CA LYS A 238 3.44 -25.50 -0.48
C LYS A 238 2.95 -24.06 -0.29
N THR A 239 3.87 -23.13 -0.07
CA THR A 239 3.56 -21.70 0.11
C THR A 239 2.77 -21.16 -1.07
N HIS A 240 3.21 -21.43 -2.30
CA HIS A 240 2.55 -20.90 -3.49
C HIS A 240 1.23 -21.63 -3.81
N THR A 241 1.07 -22.89 -3.39
CA THR A 241 -0.22 -23.57 -3.41
C THR A 241 -1.21 -22.90 -2.47
N GLU A 242 -0.78 -22.49 -1.27
CA GLU A 242 -1.64 -21.74 -0.35
C GLU A 242 -2.03 -20.36 -0.90
N LEU A 243 -1.09 -19.65 -1.53
CA LEU A 243 -1.36 -18.37 -2.21
C LEU A 243 -2.40 -18.54 -3.33
N TRP A 244 -2.24 -19.53 -4.21
CA TRP A 244 -3.20 -19.81 -5.27
C TRP A 244 -4.58 -20.20 -4.73
N ASN A 245 -4.66 -20.97 -3.64
CA ASN A 245 -5.94 -21.30 -3.02
C ASN A 245 -6.63 -20.07 -2.42
N LYS A 246 -5.88 -19.15 -1.81
CA LYS A 246 -6.44 -17.88 -1.32
C LYS A 246 -7.03 -17.05 -2.46
N GLU A 247 -6.28 -16.94 -3.57
CA GLU A 247 -6.73 -16.20 -4.76
C GLU A 247 -7.97 -16.84 -5.40
N LEU A 248 -7.98 -18.16 -5.57
CA LEU A 248 -9.13 -18.92 -6.05
C LEU A 248 -10.40 -18.64 -5.23
N ASN A 249 -10.27 -18.68 -3.90
CA ASN A 249 -11.39 -18.44 -2.99
C ASN A 249 -11.89 -16.99 -3.06
N LYS A 250 -10.98 -16.02 -3.23
CA LYS A 250 -11.31 -14.60 -3.40
C LYS A 250 -12.16 -14.39 -4.66
N ILE A 251 -11.68 -14.91 -5.80
CA ILE A 251 -12.38 -14.82 -7.08
C ILE A 251 -13.73 -15.55 -7.02
N TYR A 252 -13.76 -16.78 -6.50
CA TYR A 252 -15.00 -17.55 -6.33
C TYR A 252 -16.05 -16.80 -5.53
N LYS A 253 -15.66 -16.18 -4.40
CA LYS A 253 -16.57 -15.36 -3.58
C LYS A 253 -17.08 -14.14 -4.33
N SER A 254 -16.24 -13.48 -5.12
CA SER A 254 -16.65 -12.32 -5.94
C SER A 254 -17.67 -12.74 -7.01
N LEU A 255 -17.38 -13.81 -7.76
CA LEU A 255 -18.31 -14.38 -8.74
C LEU A 255 -19.65 -14.73 -8.09
N PHE A 256 -19.62 -15.41 -6.94
CA PHE A 256 -20.84 -15.82 -6.25
C PHE A 256 -21.72 -14.62 -5.82
N LYS A 257 -21.13 -13.45 -5.58
CA LYS A 257 -21.86 -12.21 -5.29
C LYS A 257 -22.48 -11.59 -6.56
N LYS A 258 -21.79 -11.64 -7.70
CA LYS A 258 -22.23 -11.02 -8.97
C LYS A 258 -23.23 -11.86 -9.77
N LEU A 259 -23.20 -13.19 -9.63
CA LEU A 259 -24.03 -14.11 -10.41
C LEU A 259 -25.49 -14.18 -9.94
N GLN A 260 -26.40 -14.54 -10.85
CA GLN A 260 -27.80 -14.85 -10.54
C GLN A 260 -27.95 -16.30 -10.03
N SER A 261 -29.05 -16.62 -9.33
CA SER A 261 -29.23 -17.94 -8.68
C SER A 261 -28.96 -19.16 -9.59
N PRO A 262 -29.47 -19.22 -10.84
CA PRO A 262 -29.16 -20.36 -11.72
C PRO A 262 -27.67 -20.48 -12.08
N GLN A 263 -26.96 -19.35 -12.18
CA GLN A 263 -25.52 -19.33 -12.47
C GLN A 263 -24.70 -19.70 -11.22
N LYS A 264 -25.16 -19.32 -10.02
CA LYS A 264 -24.52 -19.70 -8.75
C LYS A 264 -24.49 -21.20 -8.55
N GLU A 265 -25.60 -21.89 -8.84
CA GLU A 265 -25.65 -23.35 -8.73
C GLU A 265 -24.70 -24.03 -9.72
N LYS A 266 -24.62 -23.54 -10.97
CA LYS A 266 -23.65 -24.03 -11.96
C LYS A 266 -22.20 -23.78 -11.52
N LEU A 267 -21.89 -22.60 -11.00
CA LEU A 267 -20.55 -22.29 -10.49
C LEU A 267 -20.20 -23.21 -9.31
N LYS A 268 -21.14 -23.43 -8.39
CA LYS A 268 -20.95 -24.34 -7.25
C LYS A 268 -20.70 -25.77 -7.71
N GLU A 269 -21.54 -26.30 -8.58
CA GLU A 269 -21.41 -27.66 -9.11
C GLU A 269 -20.07 -27.86 -9.83
N THR A 270 -19.69 -26.95 -10.72
CA THR A 270 -18.40 -27.04 -11.43
C THR A 270 -17.22 -26.96 -10.47
N GLN A 271 -17.30 -26.12 -9.44
CA GLN A 271 -16.25 -26.00 -8.43
C GLN A 271 -16.13 -27.23 -7.54
N ASP A 272 -17.26 -27.81 -7.11
CA ASP A 272 -17.29 -29.01 -6.27
C ASP A 272 -16.78 -30.23 -7.05
N ASN A 273 -17.19 -30.38 -8.30
CA ASN A 273 -16.69 -31.43 -9.20
C ASN A 273 -15.19 -31.29 -9.47
N TRP A 274 -14.71 -30.07 -9.73
CA TRP A 274 -13.28 -29.82 -9.91
C TRP A 274 -12.46 -30.18 -8.66
N ARG A 275 -12.90 -29.77 -7.47
CA ARG A 275 -12.22 -30.13 -6.21
C ARG A 275 -12.19 -31.65 -6.02
N ARG A 276 -13.31 -32.33 -6.29
CA ARG A 276 -13.39 -33.79 -6.19
C ARG A 276 -12.43 -34.48 -7.15
N GLN A 277 -12.38 -34.03 -8.41
CA GLN A 277 -11.45 -34.56 -9.40
C GLN A 277 -9.99 -34.39 -8.95
N LEU A 278 -9.61 -33.19 -8.49
CA LEU A 278 -8.26 -32.91 -8.00
C LEU A 278 -7.86 -33.85 -6.85
N GLU A 279 -8.76 -34.09 -5.90
CA GLU A 279 -8.51 -35.00 -4.77
C GLU A 279 -8.43 -36.46 -5.20
N LEU A 280 -9.26 -36.89 -6.16
CA LEU A 280 -9.18 -38.24 -6.74
C LEU A 280 -7.87 -38.46 -7.49
N GLU A 281 -7.41 -37.47 -8.25
CA GLU A 281 -6.11 -37.54 -8.95
C GLU A 281 -4.94 -37.64 -7.99
N LYS A 282 -4.94 -36.86 -6.89
CA LYS A 282 -3.93 -36.99 -5.83
C LYS A 282 -3.94 -38.39 -5.20
N LYS A 283 -5.12 -38.89 -4.83
CA LYS A 283 -5.26 -40.23 -4.24
C LYS A 283 -4.79 -41.32 -5.19
N PHE A 284 -5.14 -41.22 -6.47
CA PHE A 284 -4.68 -42.14 -7.51
C PHE A 284 -3.14 -42.09 -7.63
N LEU A 285 -2.57 -40.90 -7.80
CA LEU A 285 -1.12 -40.74 -7.95
C LEU A 285 -0.35 -41.25 -6.73
N TYR A 286 -0.82 -40.98 -5.51
CA TYR A 286 -0.15 -41.43 -4.29
C TYR A 286 -0.57 -42.83 -3.83
N SER A 287 -1.40 -43.55 -4.59
CA SER A 287 -1.76 -44.94 -4.27
C SER A 287 -0.68 -45.96 -4.65
N PHE A 288 0.27 -45.57 -5.51
CA PHE A 288 1.39 -46.42 -5.89
C PHE A 288 2.42 -46.50 -4.75
N GLU A 289 2.46 -47.64 -4.04
CA GLU A 289 3.34 -47.86 -2.87
C GLU A 289 4.84 -47.64 -3.18
N ASP A 290 5.26 -47.93 -4.42
CA ASP A 290 6.64 -47.77 -4.89
C ASP A 290 6.90 -46.45 -5.61
N LEU A 291 5.95 -45.50 -5.58
CA LEU A 291 6.12 -44.21 -6.26
C LEU A 291 7.37 -43.49 -5.77
N ASN A 292 7.51 -43.35 -4.45
CA ASN A 292 8.62 -42.59 -3.86
C ASN A 292 9.98 -43.24 -4.16
N SER A 293 10.07 -44.57 -4.23
CA SER A 293 11.31 -45.25 -4.61
C SER A 293 11.62 -45.12 -6.10
N LYS A 294 10.60 -44.99 -6.96
CA LYS A 294 10.77 -44.81 -8.41
C LYS A 294 11.15 -43.39 -8.82
N ILE A 295 10.52 -42.37 -8.24
CA ILE A 295 10.69 -40.97 -8.68
C ILE A 295 11.53 -40.12 -7.71
N GLY A 296 11.82 -40.66 -6.52
CA GLY A 296 12.54 -39.95 -5.46
C GLY A 296 11.79 -38.73 -4.92
N THR A 297 12.41 -38.03 -3.97
CA THR A 297 11.84 -36.82 -3.37
C THR A 297 11.66 -35.69 -4.39
N GLY A 298 12.58 -35.57 -5.36
CA GLY A 298 12.44 -34.61 -6.46
C GLY A 298 11.21 -34.86 -7.34
N GLY A 299 10.90 -36.12 -7.66
CA GLY A 299 9.68 -36.44 -8.41
C GLY A 299 8.39 -36.16 -7.63
N ILE A 300 8.41 -36.33 -6.30
CA ILE A 300 7.29 -35.95 -5.43
C ILE A 300 7.11 -34.42 -5.42
N ALA A 301 8.20 -33.64 -5.41
CA ALA A 301 8.15 -32.18 -5.55
C ALA A 301 7.54 -31.76 -6.90
N ILE A 302 8.00 -32.35 -8.01
CA ILE A 302 7.43 -32.10 -9.35
C ILE A 302 5.94 -32.43 -9.40
N SER A 303 5.54 -33.56 -8.82
CA SER A 303 4.12 -33.96 -8.76
C SER A 303 3.29 -32.95 -7.95
N SER A 304 3.83 -32.48 -6.83
CA SER A 304 3.18 -31.45 -5.98
C SER A 304 3.04 -30.12 -6.74
N GLN A 305 4.08 -29.72 -7.48
CA GLN A 305 4.05 -28.55 -8.35
C GLN A 305 3.00 -28.70 -9.47
N GLY A 306 2.83 -29.89 -10.03
CA GLY A 306 1.76 -30.19 -10.99
C GLY A 306 0.36 -29.94 -10.42
N PHE A 307 0.11 -30.34 -9.17
CA PHE A 307 -1.16 -30.04 -8.50
C PHE A 307 -1.33 -28.55 -8.18
N MET A 308 -0.25 -27.85 -7.80
CA MET A 308 -0.27 -26.39 -7.64
C MET A 308 -0.71 -25.72 -8.95
N TYR A 309 -0.16 -26.14 -10.09
CA TYR A 309 -0.54 -25.58 -11.39
C TYR A 309 -2.00 -25.83 -11.77
N LYS A 310 -2.59 -26.97 -11.37
CA LYS A 310 -4.03 -27.18 -11.55
C LYS A 310 -4.88 -26.17 -10.76
N VAL A 311 -4.46 -25.78 -9.54
CA VAL A 311 -5.13 -24.73 -8.75
C VAL A 311 -4.96 -23.38 -9.44
N ARG A 312 -3.75 -23.06 -9.92
CA ARG A 312 -3.46 -21.85 -10.70
C ARG A 312 -4.37 -21.76 -11.93
N GLU A 313 -4.42 -22.78 -12.77
CA GLU A 313 -5.24 -22.79 -13.99
C GLU A 313 -6.71 -22.52 -13.67
N ARG A 314 -7.26 -23.21 -12.66
CA ARG A 314 -8.65 -22.99 -12.24
C ARG A 314 -8.89 -21.57 -11.74
N THR A 315 -7.91 -20.98 -11.06
CA THR A 315 -7.98 -19.59 -10.58
C THR A 315 -8.09 -18.63 -11.74
N LEU A 316 -7.22 -18.76 -12.75
CA LEU A 316 -7.21 -17.89 -13.93
C LEU A 316 -8.48 -18.06 -14.79
N GLU A 317 -9.00 -19.29 -14.95
CA GLU A 317 -10.29 -19.53 -15.60
C GLU A 317 -11.43 -18.76 -14.93
N LEU A 318 -11.49 -18.76 -13.60
CA LEU A 318 -12.52 -18.03 -12.87
C LEU A 318 -12.26 -16.52 -12.86
N GLU A 319 -11.00 -16.08 -12.84
CA GLU A 319 -10.62 -14.67 -12.94
C GLU A 319 -11.11 -14.09 -14.28
N GLU A 320 -10.92 -14.83 -15.36
CA GLU A 320 -11.37 -14.48 -16.70
C GLU A 320 -12.90 -14.30 -16.75
N VAL A 321 -13.67 -15.23 -16.16
CA VAL A 321 -15.12 -15.07 -16.01
C VAL A 321 -15.48 -13.85 -15.17
N LEU A 322 -14.75 -13.59 -14.08
CA LEU A 322 -14.99 -12.45 -13.21
C LEU A 322 -14.78 -11.13 -13.95
N ASN A 323 -13.75 -11.05 -14.79
CA ASN A 323 -13.43 -9.87 -15.58
C ASN A 323 -14.52 -9.54 -16.62
N PHE A 324 -15.27 -10.52 -17.12
CA PHE A 324 -16.45 -10.26 -17.98
C PHE A 324 -17.67 -9.71 -17.23
N LEU A 325 -17.62 -9.67 -15.89
CA LEU A 325 -18.70 -9.19 -15.02
C LEU A 325 -18.33 -7.87 -14.29
N VAL A 326 -17.19 -7.27 -14.63
CA VAL A 326 -16.76 -5.93 -14.22
C VAL A 326 -17.04 -4.99 -15.38
#